data_AF-A0A087S0V0-F1
#
_entry.id   AF-A0A087S0V0-F1
#
_cell.length_a   1.000
_cell.length_b   1.000
_cell.length_c   1.000
_cell.angle_alpha   90.00
_cell.angle_beta   90.00
_cell.angle_gamma   90.00
#
_symmetry.space_group_name_H-M   'P 1'
#
loop_
_entity.id
_entity.type
_entity.pdbx_description
1 polymer ?
#
loop_
_entity_poly.entity_id
_entity_poly.type
_entity_poly.pdbx_seq_one_letter_code
_entity_poly.pdbx_strand_id
1 'polypeptide(L)'
;MRESTIMKIHYGTALAAVALVAVHILMRMTMNFADSLEYETVLANYKFIPYAIMLELILVLLSIHGFNGLRVILLELKQGRMYEKAVSYGCLAAMFGLIAYGSRTIIMTNMGMV
;
A
#
# COMPACT_ATOMS: atom_id res chain seq x y z
N MET A 1 -9.61 -15.67 11.36
CA MET A 1 -8.28 -15.45 11.95
C MET A 1 -8.47 -14.81 13.32
N ARG A 2 -7.66 -15.15 14.34
CA ARG A 2 -7.78 -14.49 15.66
C ARG A 2 -7.35 -13.02 15.54
N GLU A 3 -7.97 -12.13 16.28
CA GLU A 3 -7.64 -10.70 16.27
C GLU A 3 -6.16 -10.46 16.62
N SER A 4 -5.60 -11.22 17.56
CA SER A 4 -4.18 -11.14 17.90
C SER A 4 -3.25 -11.45 16.74
N THR A 5 -3.64 -12.33 15.82
CA THR A 5 -2.87 -12.62 14.60
C THR A 5 -2.97 -11.45 13.61
N ILE A 6 -4.16 -10.86 13.44
CA ILE A 6 -4.38 -9.68 12.59
C ILE A 6 -3.49 -8.53 13.08
N MET A 7 -3.43 -8.29 14.39
CA MET A 7 -2.59 -7.24 14.97
C MET A 7 -1.10 -7.51 14.83
N LYS A 8 -0.65 -8.76 14.95
CA LYS A 8 0.76 -9.11 14.65
C LYS A 8 1.12 -8.80 13.20
N ILE A 9 0.22 -9.10 12.25
CA ILE A 9 0.40 -8.74 10.84
C ILE A 9 0.45 -7.23 10.68
N HIS A 10 -0.45 -6.49 11.33
CA HIS A 10 -0.47 -5.02 11.27
C HIS A 10 0.85 -4.40 11.75
N TYR A 11 1.43 -4.88 12.85
CA TYR A 11 2.73 -4.41 13.33
C TYR A 11 3.89 -4.82 12.42
N GLY A 12 3.89 -6.06 11.94
CA GLY A 12 4.93 -6.55 11.03
C GLY A 12 4.94 -5.79 9.70
N THR A 13 3.76 -5.53 9.14
CA THR A 13 3.59 -4.73 7.91
C THR A 13 3.99 -3.27 8.12
N ALA A 14 3.72 -2.68 9.30
CA ALA A 14 4.19 -1.33 9.64
C ALA A 14 5.72 -1.23 9.59
N LEU A 15 6.41 -2.15 10.27
CA LEU A 15 7.86 -2.15 10.37
C LEU A 15 8.52 -2.32 9.00
N ALA A 16 8.03 -3.26 8.19
CA ALA A 16 8.51 -3.47 6.83
C ALA A 16 8.22 -2.25 5.92
N ALA A 17 7.03 -1.65 6.04
CA ALA A 17 6.64 -0.47 5.27
C ALA A 17 7.54 0.73 5.59
N VAL A 18 7.89 0.98 6.85
CA VAL A 18 8.79 2.08 7.24
C VAL A 18 10.12 2.00 6.50
N ALA A 19 10.73 0.81 6.46
CA ALA A 19 12.01 0.62 5.77
C ALA A 19 11.90 0.87 4.26
N LEU A 20 10.89 0.28 3.60
CA LEU A 20 10.73 0.41 2.14
C LEU A 20 10.29 1.81 1.72
N VAL A 21 9.41 2.46 2.48
CA VAL A 21 8.99 3.85 2.21
C VAL A 21 10.16 4.81 2.39
N ALA A 22 11.04 4.59 3.37
CA ALA A 22 12.27 5.38 3.48
C ALA A 22 13.14 5.26 2.22
N VAL A 23 13.34 4.04 1.71
CA VAL A 23 14.06 3.82 0.43
C VAL A 23 13.33 4.50 -0.73
N HIS A 24 12.00 4.41 -0.80
CA HIS A 24 11.20 5.09 -1.81
C HIS A 24 11.43 6.61 -1.80
N ILE A 25 11.42 7.24 -0.62
CA ILE A 25 11.67 8.67 -0.46
C ILE A 25 13.10 9.02 -0.88
N LEU A 26 14.10 8.25 -0.45
CA LEU A 26 15.50 8.48 -0.84
C LEU A 26 15.68 8.41 -2.36
N MET A 27 15.02 7.47 -3.03
CA MET A 27 15.05 7.37 -4.50
C MET A 27 14.49 8.63 -5.18
N ARG A 28 13.44 9.25 -4.61
CA ARG A 28 12.90 10.54 -5.11
C ARG A 28 13.85 11.72 -4.89
N MET A 29 14.80 11.61 -3.97
CA MET A 29 15.78 12.65 -3.65
C MET A 29 17.09 12.51 -4.43
N THR A 30 17.21 11.52 -5.31
CA THR A 30 18.42 11.32 -6.14
C THR A 30 18.56 12.34 -7.27
N MET A 31 17.50 13.11 -7.52
CA MET A 31 17.43 14.20 -8.49
C MET A 31 16.58 15.35 -7.93
N ASN A 32 16.41 16.43 -8.69
CA ASN A 32 15.49 17.49 -8.28
C ASN A 32 14.08 16.91 -8.08
N PHE A 33 13.41 17.30 -6.99
CA PHE A 33 12.12 16.74 -6.64
C PHE A 33 11.05 16.97 -7.73
N ALA A 34 11.04 18.14 -8.39
CA ALA A 34 10.09 18.42 -9.46
C ALA A 34 10.31 17.45 -10.65
N ASP A 35 11.55 17.32 -11.10
CA ASP A 35 11.95 16.40 -12.18
C ASP A 35 11.63 14.93 -11.83
N SER A 36 11.72 14.58 -10.53
CA SER A 36 11.39 13.23 -10.03
C SER A 36 9.91 12.85 -10.19
N LEU A 37 9.03 13.84 -10.35
CA LEU A 37 7.58 13.69 -10.49
C LEU A 37 7.13 13.77 -11.95
N GLU A 38 8.02 14.11 -12.88
CA GLU A 38 7.70 14.15 -14.30
C GLU A 38 7.27 12.77 -14.81
N TYR A 39 6.36 12.77 -15.78
CA TYR A 39 5.77 11.55 -16.33
C TYR A 39 6.83 10.55 -16.80
N GLU A 40 7.81 11.01 -17.58
CA GLU A 40 8.87 10.14 -18.13
C GLU A 40 9.77 9.57 -17.04
N THR A 41 10.10 10.37 -16.01
CA THR A 41 10.88 9.92 -14.86
C THR A 41 10.11 8.87 -14.04
N VAL A 42 8.82 9.09 -13.82
CA VAL A 42 7.95 8.12 -13.14
C VAL A 42 7.81 6.84 -13.97
N LEU A 43 7.64 6.95 -15.29
CA LEU A 43 7.56 5.81 -16.20
C LEU A 43 8.86 5.00 -16.19
N ALA A 44 10.02 5.65 -16.21
CA ALA A 44 11.33 5.00 -16.10
C ALA A 44 11.45 4.21 -14.79
N ASN A 45 10.96 4.76 -13.68
CA ASN A 45 10.91 4.08 -12.39
C ASN A 45 10.02 2.83 -12.42
N TYR A 46 8.85 2.88 -13.07
CA TYR A 46 7.98 1.70 -13.24
C TYR A 46 8.59 0.64 -14.15
N LYS A 47 9.38 1.02 -15.16
CA LYS A 47 10.09 0.08 -16.05
C LYS A 47 11.30 -0.57 -15.39
N PHE A 48 11.89 0.06 -14.38
CA PHE A 48 13.00 -0.50 -13.63
C PHE A 48 12.53 -1.59 -12.65
N ILE A 49 12.69 -2.86 -13.04
CA ILE A 49 12.12 -4.03 -12.34
C ILE A 49 12.40 -4.05 -10.83
N PRO A 50 13.63 -3.83 -10.32
CA PRO A 50 13.87 -3.84 -8.88
C PRO A 50 13.03 -2.81 -8.12
N TYR A 51 12.87 -1.60 -8.68
CA TYR A 51 12.05 -0.56 -8.07
C TYR A 51 10.55 -0.85 -8.24
N ALA A 52 10.12 -1.42 -9.36
CA ALA A 52 8.73 -1.86 -9.55
C ALA A 52 8.32 -2.92 -8.51
N ILE A 53 9.19 -3.91 -8.23
CA ILE A 53 8.98 -4.89 -7.15
C ILE A 53 8.87 -4.19 -5.79
N MET A 54 9.74 -3.23 -5.52
CA MET A 54 9.68 -2.47 -4.27
C MET A 54 8.37 -1.68 -4.14
N LEU A 55 7.89 -1.05 -5.22
CA LEU A 55 6.61 -0.34 -5.25
C LEU A 55 5.43 -1.30 -4.99
N GLU A 56 5.45 -2.51 -5.57
CA GLU A 56 4.44 -3.54 -5.32
C GLU A 56 4.43 -3.98 -3.85
N LEU A 57 5.61 -4.20 -3.26
CA LEU A 57 5.73 -4.54 -1.84
C LEU A 57 5.19 -3.41 -0.95
N ILE A 58 5.53 -2.15 -1.25
CA ILE A 58 5.00 -0.98 -0.51
C ILE A 58 3.47 -0.93 -0.63
N LEU A 59 2.92 -1.11 -1.83
CA LEU A 59 1.47 -1.12 -2.08
C LEU A 59 0.77 -2.15 -1.19
N VAL A 60 1.26 -3.39 -1.19
CA VAL A 60 0.65 -4.48 -0.41
C VAL A 60 0.78 -4.21 1.09
N LEU A 61 1.97 -3.84 1.56
CA LEU A 61 2.23 -3.62 2.98
C LEU A 61 1.41 -2.45 3.55
N LEU A 62 1.40 -1.30 2.86
CA LEU A 62 0.62 -0.14 3.28
C LEU A 62 -0.89 -0.38 3.16
N SER A 63 -1.34 -1.13 2.16
CA SER A 63 -2.76 -1.50 2.05
C SER A 63 -3.19 -2.33 3.27
N ILE A 64 -2.43 -3.38 3.60
CA ILE A 64 -2.74 -4.24 4.76
C ILE A 64 -2.67 -3.43 6.07
N HIS A 65 -1.57 -2.69 6.27
CA HIS A 65 -1.36 -1.90 7.48
C HIS A 65 -2.43 -0.82 7.64
N GLY A 66 -2.63 -0.02 6.60
CA GLY A 66 -3.51 1.14 6.59
C GLY A 66 -4.98 0.77 6.73
N PHE A 67 -5.48 -0.22 5.97
CA PHE A 67 -6.88 -0.63 6.09
C PHE A 67 -7.18 -1.37 7.39
N ASN A 68 -6.23 -2.13 7.95
CA ASN A 68 -6.43 -2.69 9.29
C ASN A 68 -6.41 -1.60 10.38
N GLY A 69 -5.51 -0.62 10.27
CA GLY A 69 -5.48 0.53 11.18
C GLY A 69 -6.79 1.32 11.13
N LEU A 70 -7.28 1.61 9.92
CA LEU A 70 -8.58 2.26 9.72
C LEU A 70 -9.73 1.45 10.32
N ARG A 71 -9.75 0.13 10.11
CA ARG A 71 -10.73 -0.76 10.76
C ARG A 71 -10.70 -0.58 12.27
N VAL A 72 -9.54 -0.66 12.90
CA VAL A 72 -9.39 -0.51 14.37
C VAL A 72 -9.96 0.83 14.83
N ILE A 73 -9.54 1.95 14.21
CA ILE A 73 -10.02 3.30 14.54
C ILE A 73 -11.55 3.38 14.44
N LEU A 74 -12.13 2.90 13.33
CA LEU A 74 -13.57 2.97 13.11
C LEU A 74 -14.37 2.13 14.11
N LEU A 75 -13.85 0.97 14.53
CA LEU A 75 -14.47 0.12 15.55
C LEU A 75 -14.37 0.70 16.97
N GLU A 76 -13.33 1.49 17.24
CA GLU A 76 -13.21 2.25 18.50
C GLU A 76 -14.20 3.41 18.57
N LEU A 77 -14.48 4.07 17.45
CA LEU A 77 -15.45 5.18 17.37
C LEU A 77 -16.90 4.74 17.59
N LYS A 78 -17.25 3.53 17.17
CA LYS A 78 -18.61 2.99 17.31
C LYS A 78 -18.58 1.46 17.38
N GLN A 79 -19.34 0.92 18.32
CA GLN A 79 -19.50 -0.52 18.50
C GLN A 79 -20.91 -0.98 18.09
N GLY A 80 -21.05 -2.25 17.71
CA GLY A 80 -22.33 -2.84 17.37
C GLY A 80 -22.21 -3.86 16.24
N ARG A 81 -22.91 -4.99 16.39
CA ARG A 81 -22.76 -6.18 15.52
C ARG A 81 -22.86 -5.90 14.02
N MET A 82 -23.80 -5.06 13.59
CA MET A 82 -23.96 -4.71 12.17
C MET A 82 -22.84 -3.78 11.69
N TYR A 83 -22.49 -2.78 12.48
CA TYR A 83 -21.46 -1.81 12.16
C TYR A 83 -20.08 -2.46 12.10
N GLU A 84 -19.75 -3.32 13.07
CA GLU A 84 -18.49 -4.06 13.09
C GLU A 84 -18.28 -4.93 11.85
N LYS A 85 -19.34 -5.61 11.41
CA LYS A 85 -19.33 -6.39 10.18
C LYS A 85 -19.13 -5.50 8.96
N ALA A 86 -19.89 -4.41 8.86
CA ALA A 86 -19.81 -3.49 7.74
C ALA A 86 -18.41 -2.88 7.59
N VAL A 87 -17.83 -2.37 8.69
CA VAL A 87 -16.46 -1.83 8.71
C VAL A 87 -15.44 -2.90 8.34
N SER A 88 -15.54 -4.10 8.93
CA SER A 88 -14.56 -5.16 8.67
C SER A 88 -14.57 -5.61 7.21
N TYR A 89 -15.75 -5.87 6.63
CA TYR A 89 -15.85 -6.25 5.22
C TYR A 89 -15.54 -5.10 4.27
N GLY A 90 -15.93 -3.87 4.62
CA GLY A 90 -15.62 -2.67 3.84
C GLY A 90 -14.12 -2.42 3.74
N CYS A 91 -13.40 -2.43 4.86
CA CYS A 91 -11.94 -2.30 4.88
C CYS A 91 -11.26 -3.44 4.10
N LEU A 92 -11.75 -4.67 4.23
CA LEU A 92 -11.21 -5.82 3.49
C LEU A 92 -11.40 -5.67 1.97
N ALA A 93 -12.60 -5.29 1.53
CA ALA A 93 -12.91 -5.07 0.12
C ALA A 93 -12.09 -3.90 -0.47
N ALA A 94 -11.99 -2.80 0.26
CA ALA A 94 -11.19 -1.64 -0.14
C ALA A 94 -9.70 -1.98 -0.25
N MET A 95 -9.16 -2.77 0.68
CA MET A 95 -7.79 -3.28 0.65
C MET A 95 -7.52 -4.09 -0.61
N PHE A 96 -8.37 -5.07 -0.93
CA PHE A 96 -8.20 -5.86 -2.14
C PHE A 96 -8.39 -5.04 -3.42
N GLY A 97 -9.33 -4.09 -3.42
CA GLY A 97 -9.55 -3.18 -4.55
C GLY A 97 -8.33 -2.30 -4.82
N LEU A 98 -7.73 -1.72 -3.78
CA LEU A 98 -6.54 -0.89 -3.90
C LEU A 98 -5.33 -1.70 -4.39
N ILE A 99 -5.11 -2.90 -3.83
CA ILE A 99 -4.04 -3.79 -4.28
C ILE A 99 -4.26 -4.15 -5.74
N ALA A 100 -5.42 -4.68 -6.13
CA ALA A 100 -5.67 -5.11 -7.50
C ALA A 100 -5.50 -3.96 -8.52
N TYR A 101 -6.00 -2.77 -8.21
CA TYR A 101 -5.88 -1.61 -9.09
C TYR A 101 -4.43 -1.09 -9.17
N GLY A 102 -3.73 -1.02 -8.04
CA GLY A 102 -2.34 -0.60 -7.96
C GLY A 102 -1.40 -1.58 -8.68
N SER A 103 -1.54 -2.89 -8.43
CA SER A 103 -0.76 -3.93 -9.10
C SER A 103 -1.00 -3.93 -10.60
N ARG A 104 -2.28 -3.77 -11.05
CA ARG A 104 -2.59 -3.61 -12.48
C ARG A 104 -1.83 -2.42 -13.08
N THR A 105 -1.79 -1.29 -12.38
CA THR A 105 -1.06 -0.10 -12.84
C THR A 105 0.43 -0.38 -12.95
N ILE A 106 1.05 -0.94 -11.91
CA ILE A 106 2.49 -1.29 -11.91
C ILE A 106 2.82 -2.23 -13.07
N ILE A 107 2.05 -3.32 -13.23
CA ILE A 107 2.29 -4.34 -14.24
C ILE A 107 2.12 -3.78 -15.65
N MET A 108 1.02 -3.08 -15.93
CA MET A 108 0.75 -2.53 -17.26
C MET A 108 1.79 -1.50 -17.68
N THR A 109 2.17 -0.61 -16.77
CA THR A 109 3.19 0.42 -17.03
C THR A 109 4.58 -0.22 -17.21
N ASN A 110 4.92 -1.23 -16.41
CA ASN A 110 6.17 -1.98 -16.56
C ASN A 110 6.24 -2.70 -17.92
N MET A 111 5.13 -3.25 -18.40
CA MET A 111 5.00 -3.90 -19.70
C MET A 111 4.88 -2.94 -20.90
N GLY A 112 4.87 -1.62 -20.66
CA GLY A 112 4.72 -0.61 -21.71
C GLY A 112 3.34 -0.59 -22.39
N MET A 113 2.31 -1.02 -21.67
CA MET A 113 0.92 -1.03 -22.15
C MET A 113 0.19 0.30 -21.89
N VAL A 114 0.86 1.26 -21.27
CA VAL A 114 0.42 2.63 -20.95
C VAL A 114 1.58 3.58 -21.23
#